data_AF-B4M2V1-F1
#
_entry.id   AF-B4M2V1-F1
#
_cell.length_a   1.000
_cell.length_b   1.000
_cell.length_c   1.000
_cell.angle_alpha   90.00
_cell.angle_beta   90.00
_cell.angle_gamma   90.00
#
_symmetry.space_group_name_H-M   'P 1'
#
loop_
_entity.id
_entity.type
_entity.pdbx_description
1 polymer ?
#
loop_
_entity_poly.entity_id
_entity_poly.type
_entity_poly.pdbx_seq_one_letter_code
_entity_poly.pdbx_strand_id
1 'polypeptide(L)'
;MLFHKGGPMVGQSRGYAFVTFTQNEGATNAIIKLDGTSVGNRCIAVRLAKNIKYDDLQRPKPRIEIPALGRVKREEKISKADAIRAIEAKLKTLERQTDNNLELNTVGRDQNVPFIHRYQFNKSREALQRTGPHGKYIKTKSASPYQRQLVKRR
;
A
#
# COMPACT_ATOMS: atom_id res chain seq x y z
N MET A 1 19.61 -5.38 -15.50
CA MET A 1 18.30 -5.62 -14.84
C MET A 1 18.30 -4.99 -13.46
N LEU A 2 17.16 -4.47 -13.01
CA LEU A 2 17.06 -3.84 -11.69
C LEU A 2 16.34 -4.75 -10.69
N PHE A 3 16.87 -4.85 -9.47
CA PHE A 3 16.39 -5.75 -8.42
C PHE A 3 15.98 -4.99 -7.16
N HIS A 4 15.09 -5.58 -6.38
CA HIS A 4 14.76 -5.07 -5.05
C HIS A 4 15.97 -5.22 -4.11
N LYS A 5 16.40 -4.12 -3.47
CA LYS A 5 17.56 -4.09 -2.56
C LYS A 5 17.22 -4.43 -1.10
N GLY A 6 15.94 -4.52 -0.73
CA GLY A 6 15.50 -4.81 0.63
C GLY A 6 14.02 -5.17 0.70
N GLY A 7 13.57 -5.58 1.89
CA GLY A 7 12.21 -6.05 2.13
C GLY A 7 11.97 -7.49 1.68
N PRO A 8 10.72 -7.99 1.75
CA PRO A 8 10.38 -9.39 1.46
C PRO A 8 10.62 -9.82 0.00
N MET A 9 10.78 -8.85 -0.92
CA MET A 9 11.04 -9.11 -2.34
C MET A 9 12.52 -8.95 -2.71
N VAL A 10 13.44 -8.81 -1.75
CA VAL A 10 14.87 -8.60 -2.01
C VAL A 10 15.44 -9.68 -2.94
N GLY A 11 16.25 -9.27 -3.91
CA GLY A 11 16.81 -10.17 -4.93
C GLY A 11 15.87 -10.54 -6.08
N GLN A 12 14.57 -10.25 -5.98
CA GLN A 12 13.66 -10.42 -7.11
C GLN A 12 13.78 -9.26 -8.11
N SER A 13 13.56 -9.55 -9.39
CA SER A 13 13.61 -8.55 -10.47
C SER A 13 12.41 -7.59 -10.36
N ARG A 14 12.64 -6.32 -10.68
CA ARG A 14 11.60 -5.28 -10.63
C ARG A 14 10.67 -5.26 -11.86
N GLY A 15 10.88 -6.16 -12.81
CA GLY A 15 10.10 -6.21 -14.05
C GLY A 15 10.49 -5.18 -15.11
N TYR A 16 11.62 -4.47 -14.95
CA TYR A 16 12.15 -3.56 -15.96
C TYR A 16 13.68 -3.50 -15.98
N ALA A 17 14.22 -3.02 -17.09
CA ALA A 17 15.65 -2.79 -17.30
C ALA A 17 15.84 -1.58 -18.23
N PHE A 18 17.06 -1.02 -18.20
CA PHE A 18 17.49 -0.02 -19.16
C PHE A 18 18.60 -0.64 -20.01
N VAL A 19 18.53 -0.38 -21.31
CA VAL A 19 19.51 -0.84 -22.30
C VAL A 19 20.04 0.40 -23.00
N THR A 20 21.37 0.52 -23.05
CA THR A 20 22.04 1.61 -23.75
C THR A 20 22.54 1.06 -25.08
N PHE A 21 22.09 1.66 -26.17
CA PHE A 21 22.57 1.35 -27.52
C PHE A 21 23.74 2.27 -27.88
N THR A 22 24.68 1.75 -28.67
CA THR A 22 25.78 2.54 -29.23
C THR A 22 25.30 3.49 -30.32
N GLN A 23 24.33 3.06 -31.12
CA GLN A 23 23.76 3.80 -32.24
C GLN A 23 22.27 4.07 -32.02
N ASN A 24 21.81 5.24 -32.45
CA ASN A 24 20.40 5.62 -32.35
C ASN A 24 19.49 4.71 -33.20
N GLU A 25 19.96 4.31 -34.38
CA GLU A 25 19.21 3.40 -35.27
C GLU A 25 18.95 2.03 -34.62
N GLY A 26 19.89 1.55 -33.81
CA GLY A 26 19.69 0.31 -33.04
C GLY A 26 18.53 0.43 -32.05
N ALA A 27 18.41 1.59 -31.39
CA ALA A 27 17.34 1.85 -30.43
C ALA A 27 15.96 1.98 -31.10
N THR A 28 15.88 2.70 -32.22
CA THR A 28 14.61 2.85 -32.96
C THR A 28 14.13 1.51 -33.53
N ASN A 29 15.03 0.74 -34.13
CA ASN A 29 14.73 -0.59 -34.64
C ASN A 29 14.27 -1.54 -33.53
N ALA A 30 14.90 -1.49 -32.35
CA ALA A 30 14.50 -2.30 -31.21
C ALA A 30 13.08 -1.96 -30.73
N ILE A 31 12.73 -0.68 -30.65
CA ILE A 31 11.36 -0.25 -30.28
C ILE A 31 10.35 -0.80 -31.30
N ILE A 32 10.59 -0.59 -32.60
CA ILE A 32 9.66 -1.00 -33.66
C ILE A 32 9.43 -2.50 -33.67
N LYS A 33 10.51 -3.29 -33.49
CA LYS A 33 10.44 -4.75 -33.63
C LYS A 33 10.04 -5.48 -32.36
N LEU A 34 10.37 -4.94 -31.18
CA LEU A 34 10.25 -5.68 -29.92
C LEU A 34 9.12 -5.18 -29.02
N ASP A 35 8.61 -3.96 -29.21
CA ASP A 35 7.47 -3.47 -28.42
C ASP A 35 6.24 -4.35 -28.66
N GLY A 36 5.65 -4.87 -27.58
CA GLY A 36 4.50 -5.77 -27.61
C GLY A 36 4.82 -7.24 -27.91
N THR A 37 6.09 -7.59 -28.19
CA THR A 37 6.46 -8.99 -28.43
C THR A 37 6.42 -9.84 -27.16
N SER A 38 6.15 -11.14 -27.31
CA SER A 38 6.12 -12.08 -26.18
C SER A 38 7.52 -12.60 -25.86
N VAL A 39 7.95 -12.47 -24.61
CA VAL A 39 9.19 -13.05 -24.09
C VAL A 39 8.82 -14.01 -22.96
N GLY A 40 8.93 -15.31 -23.24
CA GLY A 40 8.46 -16.36 -22.33
C GLY A 40 6.93 -16.31 -22.18
N ASN A 41 6.46 -16.00 -20.98
CA ASN A 41 5.03 -15.92 -20.64
C ASN A 41 4.53 -14.48 -20.43
N ARG A 42 5.29 -13.46 -20.85
CA ARG A 42 4.93 -12.05 -20.70
C ARG A 42 5.25 -11.27 -21.98
N CYS A 43 4.34 -10.38 -22.37
CA CYS A 43 4.64 -9.40 -23.40
C CYS A 43 5.51 -8.28 -22.82
N ILE A 44 6.52 -7.86 -23.58
CA ILE A 44 7.41 -6.77 -23.19
C ILE A 44 6.93 -5.45 -23.78
N ALA A 45 7.21 -4.36 -23.07
CA ALA A 45 7.04 -3.01 -23.59
C ALA A 45 8.41 -2.35 -23.73
N VAL A 46 8.70 -1.79 -24.90
CA VAL A 46 9.98 -1.16 -25.23
C VAL A 46 9.73 0.30 -25.56
N ARG A 47 10.34 1.20 -24.79
CA ARG A 47 10.12 2.65 -24.89
C ARG A 47 11.41 3.42 -24.68
N LEU A 48 11.45 4.63 -25.23
CA LEU A 48 12.56 5.54 -24.99
C LEU A 48 12.63 5.91 -23.50
N ALA A 49 13.82 5.74 -22.90
CA ALA A 49 14.05 6.08 -21.51
C ALA A 49 14.00 7.60 -21.32
N LYS A 50 13.17 8.07 -20.39
CA LYS A 50 13.13 9.48 -19.99
C LYS A 50 14.28 9.76 -19.04
N ASN A 51 15.08 10.78 -19.33
CA ASN A 51 16.04 11.28 -18.34
C ASN A 51 15.28 12.07 -17.27
N ILE A 52 15.14 11.47 -16.08
CA ILE A 52 14.55 12.14 -14.94
C ILE A 52 15.68 12.85 -14.21
N LYS A 53 15.69 14.19 -14.26
CA LYS A 53 16.63 14.95 -13.44
C LYS A 53 16.27 14.74 -11.97
N TYR A 54 17.27 14.57 -11.10
CA TYR A 54 17.03 14.35 -9.67
C TYR A 54 16.23 15.51 -9.04
N ASP A 55 16.39 16.73 -9.55
CA ASP A 55 15.58 17.89 -9.15
C ASP A 55 14.08 17.69 -9.44
N ASP A 56 13.73 16.95 -10.50
CA ASP A 56 12.34 16.64 -10.84
C ASP A 56 11.71 15.64 -9.88
N LEU A 57 12.52 14.82 -9.20
CA LEU A 57 12.06 13.91 -8.15
C LEU A 57 11.74 14.63 -6.84
N GLN A 58 12.35 15.80 -6.61
CA GLN A 58 12.03 16.65 -5.46
C GLN A 58 10.84 17.56 -5.72
N ARG A 59 10.39 17.72 -6.97
CA ARG A 59 9.17 18.49 -7.25
C ARG A 59 8.01 17.83 -6.51
N PRO A 60 7.28 18.57 -5.64
CA PRO A 60 6.11 18.04 -4.97
C PRO A 60 5.15 17.55 -6.05
N LYS A 61 4.74 16.28 -5.96
CA LYS A 61 3.80 15.69 -6.93
C LYS A 61 2.60 16.64 -7.08
N PRO A 62 2.26 17.06 -8.32
CA PRO A 62 1.15 17.95 -8.54
C PRO A 62 -0.11 17.30 -7.96
N ARG A 63 -0.86 18.09 -7.21
CA ARG A 63 -2.09 17.62 -6.59
C ARG A 63 -3.13 17.49 -7.70
N ILE A 64 -3.36 16.28 -8.17
CA ILE A 64 -4.40 16.02 -9.17
C ILE A 64 -5.74 16.13 -8.43
N GLU A 65 -6.50 17.18 -8.72
CA GLU A 65 -7.89 17.28 -8.26
C GLU A 65 -8.73 16.38 -9.15
N ILE A 66 -9.11 15.21 -8.65
CA ILE A 66 -10.04 14.30 -9.33
C ILE A 66 -11.45 14.65 -8.81
N PRO A 67 -12.34 15.24 -9.64
CA PRO A 67 -13.67 15.68 -9.19
C PRO A 67 -14.48 14.57 -8.50
N ALA A 68 -14.32 13.33 -8.97
CA ALA A 68 -15.00 12.15 -8.46
C ALA A 68 -14.48 11.65 -7.10
N LEU A 69 -13.28 12.05 -6.67
CA LEU A 69 -12.72 11.60 -5.38
C LEU A 69 -13.18 12.44 -4.18
N GLY A 70 -14.12 13.37 -4.41
CA GLY A 70 -14.71 14.20 -3.38
C GLY A 70 -13.71 15.19 -2.81
N ARG A 71 -14.00 16.48 -2.93
CA ARG A 71 -13.46 17.43 -1.95
C ARG A 71 -14.06 17.03 -0.60
N VAL A 72 -13.40 16.17 0.17
CA VAL A 72 -13.46 16.33 1.62
C VAL A 72 -12.68 17.61 1.86
N LYS A 73 -13.39 18.75 1.79
CA LYS A 73 -12.97 19.96 2.50
C LYS A 73 -12.55 19.44 3.87
N ARG A 74 -11.26 19.55 4.19
CA ARG A 74 -10.78 19.21 5.54
C ARG A 74 -11.74 19.92 6.46
N GLU A 75 -12.50 19.14 7.21
CA GLU A 75 -13.50 19.66 8.13
C GLU A 75 -12.75 20.61 9.05
N GLU A 76 -12.90 21.91 8.80
CA GLU A 76 -12.95 22.85 9.90
C GLU A 76 -13.96 22.24 10.85
N LYS A 77 -13.45 21.86 12.05
CA LYS A 77 -14.21 21.24 13.13
C LYS A 77 -15.64 21.77 13.06
N ILE A 78 -16.59 20.90 12.69
CA ILE A 78 -18.02 21.20 12.63
C ILE A 78 -18.32 22.16 13.78
N SER A 79 -18.82 23.35 13.45
CA SER A 79 -18.98 24.41 14.44
C SER A 79 -19.78 23.85 15.63
N LYS A 80 -19.49 24.28 16.86
CA LYS A 80 -20.23 23.76 18.04
C LYS A 80 -21.74 23.82 17.83
N ALA A 81 -22.21 24.86 17.15
CA ALA A 81 -23.62 25.02 16.76
C ALA A 81 -24.10 23.94 15.77
N ASP A 82 -23.31 23.61 14.74
CA ASP A 82 -23.66 22.54 13.79
C ASP A 82 -23.70 21.16 14.44
N ALA A 83 -22.76 20.88 15.35
CA ALA A 83 -22.75 19.62 16.10
C ALA A 83 -24.00 19.48 16.97
N ILE A 84 -24.41 20.56 17.65
CA ILE A 84 -25.63 20.59 18.45
C ILE A 84 -26.86 20.32 17.57
N ARG A 85 -27.00 21.05 16.45
CA ARG A 85 -28.11 20.85 15.51
C ARG A 85 -28.21 19.43 14.98
N ALA A 86 -27.07 18.81 14.66
CA ALA A 86 -27.03 17.44 14.17
C ALA A 86 -27.53 16.44 15.22
N ILE A 87 -27.20 16.66 16.50
CA ILE A 87 -27.66 15.82 17.61
C ILE A 87 -29.16 15.99 17.82
N GLU A 88 -29.66 17.23 17.88
CA GLU A 88 -31.09 17.53 18.07
C GLU A 88 -31.96 16.93 16.96
N ALA A 89 -31.53 17.07 15.70
CA ALA A 89 -32.25 16.49 14.57
C ALA A 89 -32.28 14.95 14.64
N LYS A 90 -31.19 14.32 15.09
CA LYS A 90 -31.13 12.86 15.23
C LYS A 90 -32.03 12.37 16.36
N LEU A 91 -32.03 13.05 17.50
CA LEU A 91 -32.90 12.72 18.64
C LEU A 91 -34.38 12.82 18.24
N LYS A 92 -34.78 13.90 17.58
CA LYS A 92 -36.14 14.08 17.05
C LYS A 92 -36.56 12.98 16.07
N THR A 93 -35.61 12.48 15.27
CA THR A 93 -35.87 11.37 14.36
C THR A 93 -36.05 10.05 15.12
N LEU A 94 -35.25 9.82 16.16
CA LEU A 94 -35.34 8.64 17.00
C LEU A 94 -36.61 8.63 17.85
N GLU A 95 -37.03 9.77 18.41
CA GLU A 95 -38.32 9.93 19.11
C GLU A 95 -39.51 9.59 18.21
N ARG A 96 -39.37 9.80 16.89
CA ARG A 96 -40.37 9.40 15.90
C ARG A 96 -40.30 7.91 15.53
N GLN A 97 -39.25 7.19 15.90
CA GLN A 97 -38.98 5.80 15.49
C GLN A 97 -39.08 4.76 16.63
N THR A 98 -39.37 5.14 17.87
CA THR A 98 -39.34 4.19 19.01
C THR A 98 -40.41 3.11 19.04
N ASP A 99 -41.40 3.10 18.12
CA ASP A 99 -42.52 2.18 18.31
C ASP A 99 -42.53 0.92 17.44
N ASN A 100 -41.67 0.71 16.43
CA ASN A 100 -41.80 -0.51 15.62
C ASN A 100 -40.49 -1.04 15.01
N ASN A 101 -40.10 -2.24 15.50
CA ASN A 101 -39.20 -3.25 14.91
C ASN A 101 -37.67 -3.09 15.04
N LEU A 102 -37.12 -3.65 16.13
CA LEU A 102 -35.78 -4.24 16.11
C LEU A 102 -35.86 -5.72 16.49
N GLU A 103 -36.39 -6.56 15.59
CA GLU A 103 -36.21 -8.01 15.68
C GLU A 103 -34.86 -8.38 15.04
N LEU A 104 -33.91 -8.83 15.86
CA LEU A 104 -32.69 -9.48 15.38
C LEU A 104 -33.02 -10.93 15.03
N ASN A 105 -33.01 -11.25 13.73
CA ASN A 105 -33.06 -12.64 13.28
C ASN A 105 -31.76 -13.35 13.71
N THR A 106 -31.87 -14.25 14.68
CA THR A 106 -30.76 -15.01 15.29
C THR A 106 -30.58 -16.40 14.68
N VAL A 107 -31.14 -16.68 13.49
CA VAL A 107 -30.99 -18.00 12.87
C VAL A 107 -29.68 -18.03 12.07
N GLY A 108 -28.64 -18.66 12.64
CA GLY A 108 -27.45 -19.11 11.90
C GLY A 108 -26.10 -18.53 12.30
N ARG A 109 -25.98 -17.77 13.40
CA ARG A 109 -24.65 -17.42 13.94
C ARG A 109 -24.19 -18.52 14.90
N ASP A 110 -23.19 -19.29 14.48
CA ASP A 110 -22.30 -19.99 15.42
C ASP A 110 -21.60 -18.92 16.27
N GLN A 111 -22.19 -18.65 17.42
CA GLN A 111 -21.60 -17.83 18.47
C GLN A 111 -20.37 -18.60 18.98
N ASN A 112 -19.17 -18.17 18.59
CA ASN A 112 -17.95 -18.13 19.42
C ASN A 112 -16.63 -18.03 18.66
N VAL A 113 -16.62 -17.78 17.34
CA VAL A 113 -15.34 -17.57 16.63
C VAL A 113 -15.26 -16.15 16.05
N PRO A 114 -14.38 -15.29 16.60
CA PRO A 114 -14.10 -14.00 15.99
C PRO A 114 -13.67 -14.19 14.53
N PHE A 115 -14.29 -13.45 13.62
CA PHE A 115 -14.04 -13.51 12.17
C PHE A 115 -12.55 -13.48 11.80
N ILE A 116 -11.76 -12.74 12.60
CA ILE A 116 -10.34 -12.55 12.39
C ILE A 116 -9.52 -13.87 12.42
N HIS A 117 -10.04 -14.92 13.05
CA HIS A 117 -9.36 -16.23 13.11
C HIS A 117 -9.41 -16.98 11.78
N ARG A 118 -10.38 -16.72 10.89
CA ARG A 118 -10.48 -17.39 9.58
C ARG A 118 -9.31 -17.10 8.64
N TYR A 119 -8.57 -16.03 8.89
CA TYR A 119 -7.51 -15.54 8.01
C TYR A 119 -6.09 -15.65 8.61
N GLN A 120 -5.92 -16.34 9.74
CA GLN A 120 -4.62 -16.53 10.41
C GLN A 120 -3.85 -17.80 9.96
N PHE A 121 -3.96 -18.20 8.68
CA PHE A 121 -3.41 -19.48 8.17
C PHE A 121 -1.87 -19.54 8.04
N ASN A 122 -1.14 -18.47 8.37
CA ASN A 122 0.33 -18.40 8.17
C ASN A 122 1.18 -18.35 9.44
N LYS A 123 0.60 -18.46 10.65
CA LYS A 123 1.38 -18.27 11.90
C LYS A 123 2.12 -19.54 12.38
N SER A 124 1.77 -20.73 11.91
CA SER A 124 2.32 -22.00 12.42
C SER A 124 3.49 -22.58 11.61
N ARG A 125 3.89 -21.97 10.49
CA ARG A 125 4.94 -22.53 9.62
C ARG A 125 6.37 -22.27 10.10
N GLU A 126 6.59 -21.29 10.99
CA GLU A 126 7.95 -20.95 11.49
C GLU A 126 8.43 -21.82 12.66
N ALA A 127 7.55 -22.59 13.32
CA ALA A 127 7.90 -23.32 14.54
C ALA A 127 8.56 -24.70 14.31
N LEU A 128 8.40 -25.31 13.12
CA LEU A 128 8.77 -26.72 12.90
C LEU A 128 10.05 -26.96 12.07
N GLN A 129 10.80 -25.92 11.68
CA GLN A 129 11.98 -26.06 10.80
C GLN A 129 13.32 -25.69 11.46
N ARG A 130 13.47 -25.89 12.79
CA ARG A 130 14.74 -25.62 13.49
C ARG A 130 15.34 -26.85 14.17
N THR A 131 15.54 -27.94 13.43
CA THR A 131 16.44 -29.03 13.84
C THR A 131 17.24 -29.52 12.63
N GLY A 132 18.30 -28.79 12.29
CA GLY A 132 19.29 -29.17 11.29
C GLY A 132 20.69 -28.78 11.76
N PRO A 133 21.73 -29.63 11.57
CA PRO A 133 22.98 -29.52 12.29
C PRO A 133 24.02 -28.75 11.46
N HIS A 134 23.89 -27.43 11.27
CA HIS A 134 25.03 -26.61 10.86
C HIS A 134 24.70 -25.10 10.95
N GLY A 135 25.59 -24.35 11.62
CA GLY A 135 25.66 -22.89 11.52
C GLY A 135 25.08 -22.11 12.70
N LYS A 136 25.90 -21.85 13.73
CA LYS A 136 25.64 -20.83 14.74
C LYS A 136 25.76 -19.44 14.10
N TYR A 137 24.68 -18.88 13.59
CA TYR A 137 24.60 -17.44 13.33
C TYR A 137 24.24 -16.73 14.64
N ILE A 138 25.22 -16.06 15.22
CA ILE A 138 25.00 -15.12 16.33
C ILE A 138 24.19 -13.95 15.79
N LYS A 139 22.93 -13.83 16.22
CA LYS A 139 22.09 -12.67 15.98
C LYS A 139 22.63 -11.52 16.85
N THR A 140 23.50 -10.69 16.30
CA THR A 140 23.77 -9.38 16.91
C THR A 140 22.45 -8.63 16.96
N LYS A 141 22.09 -8.13 18.15
CA LYS A 141 20.88 -7.32 18.35
C LYS A 141 21.05 -6.04 17.55
N SER A 142 20.60 -6.01 16.30
CA SER A 142 20.50 -4.78 15.53
C SER A 142 19.50 -3.88 16.24
N ALA A 143 19.98 -2.76 16.77
CA ALA A 143 19.16 -1.71 17.35
C ALA A 143 18.04 -1.33 16.37
N SER A 144 16.82 -1.21 16.91
CA SER A 144 15.65 -0.74 16.18
C SER A 144 15.97 0.60 15.49
N PRO A 145 15.59 0.82 14.22
CA PRO A 145 16.01 2.02 13.47
C PRO A 145 15.20 3.29 13.84
N TYR A 146 14.41 3.25 14.92
CA TYR A 146 13.67 4.40 15.42
C TYR A 146 14.20 4.83 16.77
N GLN A 147 15.31 5.56 16.77
CA GLN A 147 15.68 6.46 17.86
C GLN A 147 15.44 7.90 17.38
N ARG A 148 14.27 8.44 17.76
CA ARG A 148 13.86 9.80 17.43
C ARG A 148 14.71 10.79 18.25
N GLN A 149 15.73 11.41 17.66
CA GLN A 149 16.42 12.54 18.28
C GLN A 149 15.52 13.78 18.27
N LEU A 150 15.11 14.24 19.45
CA LEU A 150 14.48 15.54 19.65
C LEU A 150 15.55 16.63 19.60
N VAL A 151 15.42 17.58 18.67
CA VAL A 151 16.30 18.74 18.57
C VAL A 151 15.92 19.76 19.63
N LYS A 152 16.87 20.16 20.49
CA LYS A 152 16.70 21.25 21.46
C LYS A 152 16.61 22.58 20.71
N ARG A 153 15.49 23.29 20.87
CA ARG A 153 15.33 24.68 20.38
C ARG A 153 16.19 25.61 21.23
N ARG A 154 16.94 26.50 20.58
CA ARG A 154 17.43 27.76 21.15
C ARG A 154 16.58 28.88 20.58
#